data_AF-A0A970XV71-F1
#
_entry.id   AF-A0A970XV71-F1
#
_cell.length_a   1.000
_cell.length_b   1.000
_cell.length_c   1.000
_cell.angle_alpha   90.00
_cell.angle_beta   90.00
_cell.angle_gamma   90.00
#
_symmetry.space_group_name_H-M   'P 1'
#
loop_
_entity.id
_entity.type
_entity.pdbx_description
1 polymer ?
#
loop_
_entity_poly.entity_id
_entity_poly.type
_entity_poly.pdbx_seq_one_letter_code
_entity_poly.pdbx_strand_id
1 'polypeptide(L)'
;MTKILIVGGGYAGFTTARQLEKKLNPGEAQVTLVDPRPYMTYQPFLPEVAGGSIEARHAVVSHRRHLKRTRVITAEVARVDHATKTATIKPADGDEYTLGYDIVVMTAGAVSRTFPIPGIADNAVGMKTIEEAVWVRDTLIDNFSRASTMAPGPERTRLLTFVVVGGGFAGIEAFAEMRSLATALLADYPSLQFDDVQFHLIEAAPRIMPEVSEETALWVIKNLAERGATVHLNTQCTSAVDGVVETSNGDRFPTDVIVWTAGMMANPLVKGFTDLPVNERGNVRGRADLRVEGDEGIVQDAWTAGDVAAIPDLSGGGVAGYCVPNAQHAVRQARVLADNLVATLRGDAPTDYYHENQGAVAGLGMGVGAFQSGKTGLTGLVAWAMHRGYHGMAIPTYERKARVFVNWGLQLLLGRDFVSLGDLAEPKAFFERFAARPKPAADAKPAAPKGAKPGPKPAAPSVTPKGENEPAPVGEPARDSEAAEKAADAKAETEKAGADSK
;
A
#
# COMPACT_ATOMS: atom_id res chain seq x y z
N MET A 1 -6.57 -21.31 -32.09
CA MET A 1 -6.65 -21.42 -30.62
C MET A 1 -7.15 -20.08 -30.12
N THR A 2 -8.22 -20.07 -29.34
CA THR A 2 -8.84 -18.85 -28.83
C THR A 2 -7.91 -18.10 -27.87
N LYS A 3 -7.78 -16.79 -28.01
CA LYS A 3 -6.95 -15.92 -27.18
C LYS A 3 -7.81 -15.22 -26.14
N ILE A 4 -7.56 -15.52 -24.87
CA ILE A 4 -8.25 -14.91 -23.73
C ILE A 4 -7.31 -13.88 -23.10
N LEU A 5 -7.69 -12.61 -23.12
CA LEU A 5 -7.00 -11.53 -22.42
C LEU A 5 -7.69 -11.25 -21.08
N ILE A 6 -6.94 -11.36 -19.99
CA ILE A 6 -7.36 -10.96 -18.65
C ILE A 6 -6.66 -9.64 -18.31
N VAL A 7 -7.45 -8.60 -18.04
CA VAL A 7 -6.97 -7.26 -17.64
C VAL A 7 -7.05 -7.16 -16.12
N GLY A 8 -5.90 -7.04 -15.46
CA GLY A 8 -5.78 -6.97 -14.00
C GLY A 8 -5.54 -8.34 -13.35
N GLY A 9 -4.48 -8.43 -12.56
CA GLY A 9 -4.00 -9.62 -11.83
C GLY A 9 -4.31 -9.59 -10.34
N GLY A 10 -5.33 -8.82 -9.93
CA GLY A 10 -5.88 -8.84 -8.57
C GLY A 10 -6.65 -10.12 -8.27
N TYR A 11 -7.49 -10.09 -7.22
CA TYR A 11 -8.26 -11.26 -6.77
C TYR A 11 -9.02 -11.96 -7.90
N ALA A 12 -9.77 -11.20 -8.69
CA ALA A 12 -10.59 -11.75 -9.75
C ALA A 12 -9.72 -12.34 -10.87
N GLY A 13 -8.87 -11.55 -11.51
CA GLY A 13 -8.08 -12.00 -12.65
C GLY A 13 -7.06 -13.10 -12.34
N PHE A 14 -6.35 -13.03 -11.20
CA PHE A 14 -5.45 -14.12 -10.79
C PHE A 14 -6.21 -15.42 -10.55
N THR A 15 -7.37 -15.35 -9.88
CA THR A 15 -8.19 -16.53 -9.61
C THR A 15 -8.75 -17.10 -10.91
N THR A 16 -9.26 -16.26 -11.82
CA THR A 16 -9.76 -16.68 -13.13
C THR A 16 -8.66 -17.37 -13.94
N ALA A 17 -7.48 -16.74 -14.10
CA ALA A 17 -6.35 -17.34 -14.80
C ALA A 17 -5.98 -18.72 -14.21
N ARG A 18 -5.84 -18.80 -12.89
CA ARG A 18 -5.50 -20.05 -12.20
C ARG A 18 -6.55 -21.15 -12.36
N GLN A 19 -7.83 -20.80 -12.43
CA GLN A 19 -8.89 -21.78 -12.68
C GLN A 19 -8.92 -22.24 -14.14
N LEU A 20 -8.70 -21.32 -15.08
CA LEU A 20 -8.59 -21.66 -16.50
C LEU A 20 -7.41 -22.63 -16.76
N GLU A 21 -6.26 -22.45 -16.11
CA GLU A 21 -5.12 -23.39 -16.23
C GLU A 21 -5.46 -24.84 -15.84
N LYS A 22 -6.42 -25.01 -14.91
CA LYS A 22 -6.86 -26.34 -14.45
C LYS A 22 -7.91 -26.97 -15.34
N LYS A 23 -8.70 -26.15 -16.05
CA LYS A 23 -9.91 -26.58 -16.75
C LYS A 23 -9.72 -26.68 -18.27
N LEU A 24 -8.83 -25.87 -18.83
CA LEU A 24 -8.54 -25.87 -20.26
C LEU A 24 -7.60 -27.01 -20.64
N ASN A 25 -7.99 -27.76 -21.66
CA ASN A 25 -7.14 -28.75 -22.30
C ASN A 25 -6.00 -28.06 -23.07
N PRO A 26 -4.85 -28.72 -23.25
CA PRO A 26 -3.83 -28.23 -24.18
C PRO A 26 -4.45 -28.01 -25.57
N GLY A 27 -4.17 -26.87 -26.20
CA GLY A 27 -4.74 -26.57 -27.52
C GLY A 27 -6.03 -25.73 -27.51
N GLU A 28 -6.77 -25.73 -26.39
CA GLU A 28 -8.13 -25.19 -26.32
C GLU A 28 -8.15 -23.64 -26.36
N ALA A 29 -7.37 -23.00 -25.50
CA ALA A 29 -7.21 -21.54 -25.48
C ALA A 29 -5.84 -21.11 -24.95
N GLN A 30 -5.39 -19.93 -25.37
CA GLN A 30 -4.22 -19.24 -24.85
C GLN A 30 -4.67 -18.12 -23.91
N VAL A 31 -4.32 -18.24 -22.63
CA VAL A 31 -4.63 -17.21 -21.62
C VAL A 31 -3.44 -16.25 -21.49
N THR A 32 -3.71 -14.95 -21.58
CA THR A 32 -2.76 -13.88 -21.29
C THR A 32 -3.30 -13.02 -20.15
N LEU A 33 -2.52 -12.84 -19.09
CA LEU A 33 -2.81 -11.93 -17.98
C LEU A 33 -1.90 -10.70 -18.09
N VAL A 34 -2.48 -9.51 -18.09
CA VAL A 34 -1.76 -8.24 -18.06
C VAL A 34 -2.07 -7.51 -16.76
N ASP A 35 -1.04 -7.18 -15.99
CA ASP A 35 -1.15 -6.38 -14.76
C ASP A 35 0.13 -5.55 -14.58
N PRO A 36 0.05 -4.29 -14.10
CA PRO A 36 1.25 -3.50 -13.86
C PRO A 36 2.12 -4.05 -12.73
N ARG A 37 1.56 -4.84 -11.80
CA ARG A 37 2.30 -5.49 -10.72
C ARG A 37 2.52 -6.97 -11.04
N PRO A 38 3.68 -7.55 -10.69
CA PRO A 38 3.97 -8.96 -10.95
C PRO A 38 3.33 -9.94 -9.94
N TYR A 39 2.39 -9.45 -9.13
CA TYR A 39 1.78 -10.19 -8.03
C TYR A 39 0.34 -9.71 -7.75
N MET A 40 -0.44 -10.58 -7.11
CA MET A 40 -1.73 -10.25 -6.50
C MET A 40 -1.52 -9.86 -5.03
N THR A 41 -2.03 -8.71 -4.60
CA THR A 41 -2.06 -8.32 -3.18
C THR A 41 -3.24 -8.95 -2.46
N TYR A 42 -2.98 -9.62 -1.34
CA TYR A 42 -4.02 -10.06 -0.42
C TYR A 42 -4.36 -8.92 0.56
N GLN A 43 -5.29 -8.06 0.11
CA GLN A 43 -5.61 -6.78 0.76
C GLN A 43 -6.01 -6.85 2.24
N PRO A 44 -6.73 -7.88 2.75
CA PRO A 44 -7.07 -7.97 4.17
C PRO A 44 -5.87 -8.04 5.12
N PHE A 45 -4.66 -8.33 4.63
CA PHE A 45 -3.45 -8.29 5.45
C PHE A 45 -2.73 -6.95 5.44
N LEU A 46 -3.16 -5.97 4.63
CA LEU A 46 -2.49 -4.66 4.60
C LEU A 46 -2.51 -3.94 5.95
N PRO A 47 -3.62 -3.93 6.73
CA PRO A 47 -3.60 -3.41 8.10
C PRO A 47 -2.56 -4.09 8.99
N GLU A 48 -2.46 -5.43 8.95
CA GLU A 48 -1.46 -6.17 9.73
C GLU A 48 -0.03 -5.90 9.25
N VAL A 49 0.18 -5.62 7.95
CA VAL A 49 1.49 -5.16 7.45
C VAL A 49 1.81 -3.77 7.99
N ALA A 50 0.86 -2.83 7.93
CA ALA A 50 1.00 -1.49 8.49
C ALA A 50 1.27 -1.51 10.01
N GLY A 51 0.69 -2.48 10.73
CA GLY A 51 0.90 -2.70 12.17
C GLY A 51 2.12 -3.57 12.55
N GLY A 52 2.93 -4.03 11.59
CA GLY A 52 4.08 -4.90 11.82
C GLY A 52 3.73 -6.34 12.25
N SER A 53 2.47 -6.73 12.16
CA SER A 53 1.93 -8.05 12.53
C SER A 53 2.12 -9.11 11.43
N ILE A 54 2.40 -8.70 10.19
CA ILE A 54 2.69 -9.58 9.05
C ILE A 54 3.86 -9.00 8.23
N GLU A 55 4.82 -9.84 7.85
CA GLU A 55 5.85 -9.46 6.88
C GLU A 55 5.23 -9.21 5.49
N ALA A 56 5.58 -8.10 4.86
CA ALA A 56 4.94 -7.59 3.65
C ALA A 56 4.89 -8.61 2.49
N ARG A 57 5.98 -9.35 2.24
CA ARG A 57 6.02 -10.34 1.16
C ARG A 57 5.11 -11.54 1.44
N HIS A 58 4.67 -11.76 2.66
CA HIS A 58 3.67 -12.79 2.98
C HIS A 58 2.26 -12.42 2.47
N ALA A 59 1.97 -11.13 2.29
CA ALA A 59 0.69 -10.64 1.80
C ALA A 59 0.57 -10.58 0.26
N VAL A 60 1.60 -10.96 -0.50
CA VAL A 60 1.58 -10.91 -1.99
C VAL A 60 1.81 -12.26 -2.65
N VAL A 61 1.06 -12.55 -3.70
CA VAL A 61 1.11 -13.82 -4.45
C VAL A 61 1.66 -13.57 -5.85
N SER A 62 2.88 -14.03 -6.12
CA SER A 62 3.51 -13.87 -7.44
C SER A 62 2.69 -14.56 -8.54
N HIS A 63 2.41 -13.82 -9.62
CA HIS A 63 1.71 -14.37 -10.79
C HIS A 63 2.54 -15.45 -11.46
N ARG A 64 3.79 -15.16 -11.85
CA ARG A 64 4.69 -16.10 -12.55
C ARG A 64 5.01 -17.37 -11.75
N ARG A 65 5.02 -17.28 -10.41
CA ARG A 65 5.20 -18.44 -9.56
C ARG A 65 4.02 -19.40 -9.64
N HIS A 66 2.79 -18.91 -9.83
CA HIS A 66 1.57 -19.69 -9.67
C HIS A 66 0.74 -19.88 -10.93
N LEU A 67 1.05 -19.14 -12.00
CA LEU A 67 0.47 -19.29 -13.32
C LEU A 67 1.53 -19.86 -14.26
N LYS A 68 1.43 -21.15 -14.57
CA LYS A 68 2.46 -21.90 -15.33
C LYS A 68 2.16 -22.03 -16.81
N ARG A 69 0.88 -21.92 -17.18
CA ARG A 69 0.40 -22.05 -18.56
C ARG A 69 -0.06 -20.71 -19.13
N THR A 70 -0.38 -19.74 -18.28
CA THR A 70 -0.80 -18.39 -18.63
C THR A 70 0.41 -17.56 -19.02
N ARG A 71 0.31 -16.81 -20.12
CA ARG A 71 1.28 -15.78 -20.47
C ARG A 71 1.07 -14.59 -19.53
N VAL A 72 2.05 -14.30 -18.68
CA VAL A 72 2.01 -13.14 -17.77
C VAL A 72 2.81 -11.99 -18.38
N ILE A 73 2.16 -10.84 -18.55
CA ILE A 73 2.77 -9.59 -19.00
C ILE A 73 2.68 -8.59 -17.85
N THR A 74 3.83 -8.11 -17.38
CA THR A 74 3.90 -7.09 -16.32
C THR A 74 3.97 -5.72 -16.98
N ALA A 75 2.81 -5.11 -17.20
CA ALA A 75 2.63 -3.86 -17.93
C ALA A 75 1.26 -3.27 -17.62
N GLU A 76 1.08 -1.98 -17.89
CA GLU A 76 -0.22 -1.33 -17.87
C GLU A 76 -1.00 -1.70 -19.15
N VAL A 77 -2.32 -1.90 -19.03
CA VAL A 77 -3.22 -1.85 -20.20
C VAL A 77 -3.69 -0.42 -20.31
N ALA A 78 -3.26 0.30 -21.35
CA ALA A 78 -3.60 1.71 -21.54
C ALA A 78 -4.97 1.92 -22.20
N ARG A 79 -5.39 0.96 -23.03
CA ARG A 79 -6.69 0.98 -23.72
C ARG A 79 -7.16 -0.42 -24.07
N VAL A 80 -8.47 -0.66 -24.02
CA VAL A 80 -9.11 -1.83 -24.64
C VAL A 80 -10.09 -1.33 -25.70
N ASP A 81 -9.92 -1.79 -26.93
CA ASP A 81 -10.83 -1.53 -28.04
C ASP A 81 -11.49 -2.85 -28.44
N HIS A 82 -12.70 -3.06 -27.94
CA HIS A 82 -13.44 -4.30 -28.10
C HIS A 82 -14.04 -4.44 -29.50
N ALA A 83 -14.41 -3.34 -30.14
CA ALA A 83 -14.85 -3.32 -31.53
C ALA A 83 -13.80 -3.93 -32.47
N THR A 84 -12.52 -3.64 -32.23
CA THR A 84 -11.39 -4.21 -33.00
C THR A 84 -10.72 -5.42 -32.33
N LYS A 85 -11.18 -5.81 -31.14
CA LYS A 85 -10.62 -6.89 -30.30
C LYS A 85 -9.10 -6.72 -30.03
N THR A 86 -8.71 -5.50 -29.69
CA THR A 86 -7.30 -5.15 -29.38
C THR A 86 -7.15 -4.48 -28.01
N ALA A 87 -5.98 -4.63 -27.41
CA ALA A 87 -5.57 -3.91 -26.22
C ALA A 87 -4.22 -3.23 -26.43
N THR A 88 -4.08 -1.99 -25.99
CA THR A 88 -2.80 -1.27 -26.01
C THR A 88 -2.08 -1.55 -24.70
N ILE A 89 -0.89 -2.14 -24.80
CA ILE A 89 -0.06 -2.52 -23.67
C ILE A 89 1.08 -1.51 -23.55
N LYS A 90 1.24 -0.96 -22.35
CA LYS A 90 2.28 0.00 -22.00
C LYS A 90 3.22 -0.61 -20.96
N PRO A 91 4.37 -1.16 -21.39
CA PRO A 91 5.42 -1.59 -20.48
C PRO A 91 6.00 -0.43 -19.67
N ALA A 92 6.66 -0.73 -18.55
CA ALA A 92 7.43 0.27 -17.81
C ALA A 92 8.62 0.80 -18.61
N ASP A 93 9.25 -0.08 -19.39
CA ASP A 93 10.39 0.22 -20.27
C ASP A 93 10.09 -0.22 -21.70
N GLY A 94 10.34 0.67 -22.66
CA GLY A 94 10.14 0.42 -24.09
C GLY A 94 8.84 1.00 -24.66
N ASP A 95 8.60 0.74 -25.95
CA ASP A 95 7.47 1.30 -26.68
C ASP A 95 6.15 0.58 -26.37
N GLU A 96 5.04 1.33 -26.44
CA GLU A 96 3.70 0.77 -26.39
C GLU A 96 3.45 -0.15 -27.59
N TYR A 97 2.70 -1.23 -27.38
CA TYR A 97 2.36 -2.17 -28.45
C TYR A 97 0.93 -2.69 -28.34
N THR A 98 0.39 -3.13 -29.48
CA THR A 98 -0.97 -3.67 -29.56
C THR A 98 -0.97 -5.18 -29.38
N LEU A 99 -1.91 -5.68 -28.57
CA LEU A 99 -2.18 -7.10 -28.35
C LEU A 99 -3.60 -7.43 -28.82
N GLY A 100 -3.73 -8.28 -29.83
CA GLY A 100 -5.02 -8.81 -30.27
C GLY A 100 -5.51 -9.96 -29.38
N TYR A 101 -6.82 -10.05 -29.17
CA TYR A 101 -7.49 -11.10 -28.41
C TYR A 101 -8.78 -11.55 -29.11
N ASP A 102 -9.37 -12.65 -28.64
CA ASP A 102 -10.71 -13.08 -29.07
C ASP A 102 -11.73 -12.82 -27.96
N ILE A 103 -11.36 -13.14 -26.71
CA ILE A 103 -12.15 -12.91 -25.50
C ILE A 103 -11.40 -11.94 -24.56
N VAL A 104 -12.13 -10.99 -23.97
CA VAL A 104 -11.62 -10.11 -22.90
C VAL A 104 -12.32 -10.39 -21.57
N VAL A 105 -11.53 -10.39 -20.51
CA VAL A 105 -11.97 -10.48 -19.12
C VAL A 105 -11.48 -9.23 -18.39
N MET A 106 -12.39 -8.30 -18.10
CA MET A 106 -12.08 -7.06 -17.41
C MET A 106 -12.14 -7.26 -15.89
N THR A 107 -10.97 -7.23 -15.23
CA THR A 107 -10.82 -7.45 -13.78
C THR A 107 -9.84 -6.44 -13.16
N ALA A 108 -9.78 -5.22 -13.71
CA ALA A 108 -8.82 -4.18 -13.31
C ALA A 108 -8.99 -3.65 -11.86
N GLY A 109 -10.03 -4.11 -11.16
CA GLY A 109 -10.31 -3.78 -9.76
C GLY A 109 -10.76 -2.34 -9.55
N ALA A 110 -10.47 -1.84 -8.35
CA ALA A 110 -10.81 -0.50 -7.90
C ALA A 110 -9.57 0.19 -7.31
N VAL A 111 -9.60 1.52 -7.34
CA VAL A 111 -8.58 2.41 -6.78
C VAL A 111 -9.19 3.26 -5.66
N SER A 112 -8.33 3.81 -4.79
CA SER A 112 -8.74 4.82 -3.81
C SER A 112 -9.32 6.02 -4.54
N ARG A 113 -10.55 6.41 -4.19
CA ARG A 113 -11.16 7.63 -4.72
C ARG A 113 -10.71 8.79 -3.84
N THR A 114 -9.97 9.73 -4.42
CA THR A 114 -9.70 11.01 -3.77
C THR A 114 -10.79 12.01 -4.16
N PHE A 115 -11.25 12.78 -3.18
CA PHE A 115 -12.07 13.97 -3.44
C PHE A 115 -11.13 15.15 -3.72
N PRO A 116 -11.58 16.22 -4.39
CA PRO A 116 -10.78 17.43 -4.63
C PRO A 116 -10.61 18.24 -3.34
N ILE A 117 -10.07 17.61 -2.30
CA ILE A 117 -9.73 18.20 -1.00
C ILE A 117 -8.26 18.63 -1.11
N PRO A 118 -7.94 19.92 -0.85
CA PRO A 118 -6.57 20.43 -0.94
C PRO A 118 -5.58 19.60 -0.13
N GLY A 119 -4.42 19.28 -0.71
CA GLY A 119 -3.33 18.57 -0.06
C GLY A 119 -3.48 17.04 0.06
N ILE A 120 -4.67 16.46 -0.15
CA ILE A 120 -4.85 14.99 -0.04
C ILE A 120 -4.02 14.23 -1.07
N ALA A 121 -3.97 14.70 -2.32
CA ALA A 121 -3.20 14.04 -3.37
C ALA A 121 -1.69 14.10 -3.12
N ASP A 122 -1.22 15.09 -2.37
CA ASP A 122 0.21 15.36 -2.15
C ASP A 122 0.73 14.76 -0.83
N ASN A 123 -0.12 14.70 0.21
CA ASN A 123 0.29 14.37 1.58
C ASN A 123 -0.32 13.07 2.12
N ALA A 124 -1.37 12.52 1.48
CA ALA A 124 -2.01 11.30 1.95
C ALA A 124 -1.54 10.06 1.19
N VAL A 125 -1.55 8.93 1.89
CA VAL A 125 -1.27 7.61 1.34
C VAL A 125 -2.53 6.74 1.39
N GLY A 126 -2.71 5.85 0.42
CA GLY A 126 -3.79 4.87 0.45
C GLY A 126 -3.52 3.70 1.41
N MET A 127 -4.38 2.69 1.34
CA MET A 127 -4.18 1.39 1.99
C MET A 127 -4.67 0.27 1.06
N LYS A 128 -4.18 0.29 -0.20
CA LYS A 128 -4.66 -0.61 -1.28
C LYS A 128 -3.55 -1.50 -1.83
N THR A 129 -2.30 -1.08 -1.68
CA THR A 129 -1.09 -1.73 -2.16
C THR A 129 -0.19 -2.14 -1.01
N ILE A 130 0.76 -3.03 -1.28
CA ILE A 130 1.71 -3.46 -0.24
C ILE A 130 2.72 -2.36 0.06
N GLU A 131 3.08 -1.57 -0.94
CA GLU A 131 4.00 -0.44 -0.83
C GLU A 131 3.45 0.63 0.11
N GLU A 132 2.18 0.99 -0.03
CA GLU A 132 1.51 1.94 0.86
C GLU A 132 1.52 1.46 2.33
N ALA A 133 1.19 0.19 2.58
CA ALA A 133 1.18 -0.36 3.93
C ALA A 133 2.57 -0.40 4.57
N VAL A 134 3.61 -0.73 3.80
CA VAL A 134 5.00 -0.69 4.26
C VAL A 134 5.44 0.74 4.55
N TRP A 135 5.12 1.69 3.69
CA TRP A 135 5.43 3.11 3.91
C TRP A 135 4.80 3.63 5.20
N VAL A 136 3.54 3.29 5.49
CA VAL A 136 2.86 3.67 6.73
C VAL A 136 3.60 3.10 7.95
N ARG A 137 3.93 1.81 7.92
CA ARG A 137 4.65 1.14 9.03
C ARG A 137 6.00 1.80 9.29
N ASP A 138 6.80 1.95 8.24
CA ASP A 138 8.18 2.43 8.33
C ASP A 138 8.20 3.91 8.76
N THR A 139 7.34 4.75 8.20
CA THR A 139 7.21 6.16 8.60
C THR A 139 6.78 6.29 10.07
N LEU A 140 5.86 5.44 10.54
CA LEU A 140 5.46 5.41 11.96
C LEU A 140 6.64 5.08 12.87
N ILE A 141 7.42 4.04 12.55
CA ILE A 141 8.60 3.64 13.34
C ILE A 141 9.70 4.71 13.30
N ASP A 142 9.95 5.29 12.13
CA ASP A 142 10.96 6.34 11.95
C ASP A 142 10.57 7.62 12.70
N ASN A 143 9.28 7.94 12.75
CA ASN A 143 8.78 9.04 13.55
C ASN A 143 9.02 8.85 15.05
N PHE A 144 8.85 7.63 15.57
CA PHE A 144 9.21 7.30 16.96
C PHE A 144 10.71 7.51 17.20
N SER A 145 11.55 7.04 16.28
CA SER A 145 13.01 7.24 16.35
C SER A 145 13.37 8.73 16.40
N ARG A 146 12.82 9.54 15.49
CA ARG A 146 13.03 11.00 15.42
C ARG A 146 12.53 11.70 16.69
N ALA A 147 11.29 11.43 17.09
CA ALA A 147 10.64 12.03 18.25
C ALA A 147 11.38 11.74 19.56
N SER A 148 11.96 10.53 19.70
CA SER A 148 12.68 10.11 20.91
C SER A 148 13.91 10.96 21.24
N THR A 149 14.45 11.66 20.23
CA THR A 149 15.62 12.57 20.35
C THR A 149 15.23 14.03 20.57
N MET A 150 13.94 14.34 20.63
CA MET A 150 13.42 15.70 20.72
C MET A 150 12.80 15.99 22.09
N ALA A 151 12.97 17.23 22.56
CA ALA A 151 12.20 17.74 23.69
C ALA A 151 10.69 17.83 23.30
N PRO A 152 9.78 17.75 24.28
CA PRO A 152 8.36 18.02 24.05
C PRO A 152 8.14 19.38 23.35
N GLY A 153 7.32 19.39 22.32
CA GLY A 153 7.03 20.58 21.51
C GLY A 153 6.31 20.24 20.20
N PRO A 154 5.93 21.24 19.40
CA PRO A 154 5.08 21.05 18.22
C PRO A 154 5.62 20.05 17.21
N GLU A 155 6.94 20.03 16.98
CA GLU A 155 7.57 19.08 16.05
C GLU A 155 7.47 17.63 16.54
N ARG A 156 7.74 17.39 17.84
CA ARG A 156 7.59 16.07 18.44
C ARG A 156 6.13 15.61 18.41
N THR A 157 5.19 16.51 18.72
CA THR A 157 3.76 16.22 18.63
C THR A 157 3.36 15.85 17.20
N ARG A 158 3.78 16.63 16.19
CA ARG A 158 3.52 16.34 14.77
C ARG A 158 3.97 14.94 14.37
N LEU A 159 5.18 14.52 14.80
CA LEU A 159 5.71 13.18 14.50
C LEU A 159 4.90 12.05 15.14
N LEU A 160 4.34 12.29 16.33
CA LEU A 160 3.60 11.30 17.11
C LEU A 160 2.08 11.40 16.94
N THR A 161 1.60 12.24 16.03
CA THR A 161 0.20 12.32 15.62
C THR A 161 0.00 11.52 14.35
N PHE A 162 -1.02 10.66 14.31
CA PHE A 162 -1.35 9.80 13.18
C PHE A 162 -2.84 9.96 12.82
N VAL A 163 -3.12 10.22 11.53
CA VAL A 163 -4.48 10.48 11.06
C VAL A 163 -4.92 9.46 10.02
N VAL A 164 -6.12 8.91 10.21
CA VAL A 164 -6.79 8.04 9.23
C VAL A 164 -8.12 8.69 8.83
N VAL A 165 -8.38 8.81 7.54
CA VAL A 165 -9.64 9.35 7.00
C VAL A 165 -10.45 8.21 6.38
N GLY A 166 -11.63 7.96 6.92
CA GLY A 166 -12.53 6.86 6.56
C GLY A 166 -12.62 5.79 7.67
N GLY A 167 -13.84 5.53 8.12
CA GLY A 167 -14.24 4.60 9.19
C GLY A 167 -14.89 3.31 8.67
N GLY A 168 -14.68 2.96 7.40
CA GLY A 168 -14.95 1.62 6.88
C GLY A 168 -13.95 0.58 7.41
N PHE A 169 -14.12 -0.69 7.04
CA PHE A 169 -13.22 -1.78 7.49
C PHE A 169 -11.74 -1.46 7.26
N ALA A 170 -11.34 -1.10 6.04
CA ALA A 170 -9.95 -0.83 5.72
C ALA A 170 -9.34 0.28 6.60
N GLY A 171 -10.09 1.35 6.88
CA GLY A 171 -9.64 2.45 7.72
C GLY A 171 -9.57 2.09 9.19
N ILE A 172 -10.60 1.43 9.72
CA ILE A 172 -10.65 1.02 11.13
C ILE A 172 -9.60 -0.03 11.47
N GLU A 173 -9.40 -1.02 10.60
CA GLU A 173 -8.37 -2.03 10.81
C GLU A 173 -6.97 -1.40 10.75
N ALA A 174 -6.69 -0.54 9.75
CA ALA A 174 -5.41 0.15 9.65
C ALA A 174 -5.15 1.03 10.89
N PHE A 175 -6.14 1.82 11.30
CA PHE A 175 -6.08 2.68 12.48
C PHE A 175 -5.78 1.88 13.75
N ALA A 176 -6.48 0.76 13.95
CA ALA A 176 -6.34 -0.07 15.13
C ALA A 176 -5.02 -0.85 15.17
N GLU A 177 -4.54 -1.34 14.02
CA GLU A 177 -3.23 -2.01 13.89
C GLU A 177 -2.07 -1.02 14.08
N MET A 178 -2.13 0.16 13.46
CA MET A 178 -1.15 1.23 13.67
C MET A 178 -1.11 1.66 15.14
N ARG A 179 -2.26 1.82 15.79
CA ARG A 179 -2.30 2.13 17.22
C ARG A 179 -1.67 1.03 18.05
N SER A 180 -1.94 -0.23 17.70
CA SER A 180 -1.35 -1.40 18.36
C SER A 180 0.17 -1.46 18.20
N LEU A 181 0.70 -1.10 17.02
CA LEU A 181 2.14 -0.96 16.79
C LEU A 181 2.73 0.14 17.66
N ALA A 182 2.14 1.33 17.65
CA ALA A 182 2.59 2.46 18.46
C ALA A 182 2.62 2.14 19.96
N THR A 183 1.64 1.39 20.48
CA THR A 183 1.66 0.92 21.88
C THR A 183 2.86 0.01 22.15
N ALA A 184 3.18 -0.89 21.22
CA ALA A 184 4.27 -1.83 21.41
C ALA A 184 5.64 -1.15 21.33
N LEU A 185 5.81 -0.17 20.44
CA LEU A 185 7.05 0.62 20.30
C LEU A 185 7.40 1.39 21.58
N LEU A 186 6.43 1.86 22.36
CA LEU A 186 6.71 2.61 23.59
C LEU A 186 7.60 1.85 24.59
N ALA A 187 7.61 0.51 24.55
CA ALA A 187 8.52 -0.30 25.36
C ALA A 187 10.00 -0.10 25.00
N ASP A 188 10.29 0.24 23.74
CA ASP A 188 11.64 0.43 23.20
C ASP A 188 12.12 1.90 23.26
N TYR A 189 11.19 2.85 23.48
CA TYR A 189 11.47 4.29 23.52
C TYR A 189 11.10 4.91 24.88
N PRO A 190 11.94 4.75 25.93
CA PRO A 190 11.62 5.21 27.28
C PRO A 190 11.52 6.75 27.43
N SER A 191 11.98 7.52 26.44
CA SER A 191 11.83 8.98 26.41
C SER A 191 10.44 9.45 25.93
N LEU A 192 9.62 8.52 25.44
CA LEU A 192 8.25 8.75 24.99
C LEU A 192 7.24 8.14 25.97
N GLN A 193 6.13 8.82 26.17
CA GLN A 193 5.03 8.41 27.04
C GLN A 193 3.79 8.06 26.20
N PHE A 194 2.86 7.32 26.80
CA PHE A 194 1.60 6.95 26.14
C PHE A 194 0.83 8.17 25.62
N ASP A 195 0.77 9.24 26.42
CA ASP A 195 0.03 10.48 26.11
C ASP A 195 0.72 11.37 25.06
N ASP A 196 1.98 11.07 24.69
CA ASP A 196 2.64 11.78 23.59
C ASP A 196 2.09 11.38 22.22
N VAL A 197 1.46 10.20 22.14
CA VAL A 197 1.05 9.56 20.89
C VAL A 197 -0.44 9.82 20.64
N GLN A 198 -0.75 10.51 19.55
CA GLN A 198 -2.12 10.92 19.21
C GLN A 198 -2.61 10.18 17.98
N PHE A 199 -3.82 9.63 18.06
CA PHE A 199 -4.46 8.89 16.96
C PHE A 199 -5.85 9.47 16.70
N HIS A 200 -6.08 9.92 15.47
CA HIS A 200 -7.37 10.49 15.05
C HIS A 200 -7.90 9.77 13.81
N LEU A 201 -9.12 9.23 13.91
CA LEU A 201 -9.87 8.74 12.77
C LEU A 201 -10.99 9.71 12.43
N ILE A 202 -11.04 10.16 11.18
CA ILE A 202 -12.05 11.11 10.68
C ILE A 202 -13.07 10.36 9.82
N GLU A 203 -14.34 10.37 10.22
CA GLU A 203 -15.45 9.74 9.48
C GLU A 203 -16.60 10.72 9.28
N ALA A 204 -16.99 10.90 8.02
CA ALA A 204 -18.04 11.84 7.62
C ALA A 204 -19.44 11.34 8.01
N ALA A 205 -19.64 10.02 8.08
CA ALA A 205 -20.86 9.37 8.47
C ALA A 205 -21.07 9.39 10.00
N PRO A 206 -22.31 9.18 10.48
CA PRO A 206 -22.59 9.06 11.91
C PRO A 206 -22.09 7.75 12.52
N ARG A 207 -21.49 6.83 11.74
CA ARG A 207 -21.15 5.49 12.21
C ARG A 207 -19.99 4.87 11.44
N ILE A 208 -19.14 4.12 12.14
CA ILE A 208 -18.10 3.26 11.55
C ILE A 208 -18.65 1.87 11.20
N MET A 209 -17.97 1.16 10.28
CA MET A 209 -18.26 -0.24 9.94
C MET A 209 -19.77 -0.50 9.74
N PRO A 210 -20.41 0.12 8.74
CA PRO A 210 -21.86 0.01 8.54
C PRO A 210 -22.36 -1.43 8.34
N GLU A 211 -21.47 -2.38 8.03
CA GLU A 211 -21.77 -3.79 7.83
C GLU A 211 -21.91 -4.60 9.13
N VAL A 212 -21.51 -4.06 10.30
CA VAL A 212 -21.76 -4.72 11.61
C VAL A 212 -23.01 -4.17 12.30
N SER A 213 -23.38 -4.68 13.47
CA SER A 213 -24.44 -4.06 14.30
C SER A 213 -23.96 -2.77 14.95
N GLU A 214 -24.88 -1.85 15.25
CA GLU A 214 -24.54 -0.60 15.95
C GLU A 214 -23.86 -0.83 17.29
N GLU A 215 -24.32 -1.82 18.05
CA GLU A 215 -23.69 -2.27 19.29
C GLU A 215 -22.22 -2.67 19.09
N THR A 216 -21.93 -3.47 18.06
CA THR A 216 -20.55 -3.87 17.73
C THR A 216 -19.70 -2.65 17.35
N ALA A 217 -20.23 -1.72 16.55
CA ALA A 217 -19.51 -0.50 16.17
C ALA A 217 -19.20 0.39 17.39
N LEU A 218 -20.17 0.58 18.30
CA LEU A 218 -19.97 1.35 19.53
C LEU A 218 -18.95 0.68 20.46
N TRP A 219 -18.95 -0.65 20.55
CA TRP A 219 -17.94 -1.39 21.28
C TRP A 219 -16.53 -1.13 20.71
N VAL A 220 -16.37 -1.13 19.38
CA VAL A 220 -15.09 -0.83 18.72
C VAL A 220 -14.62 0.59 19.05
N ILE A 221 -15.50 1.58 18.96
CA ILE A 221 -15.17 2.97 19.32
C ILE A 221 -14.70 3.06 20.78
N LYS A 222 -15.43 2.42 21.70
CA LYS A 222 -15.05 2.40 23.12
C LYS A 222 -13.68 1.74 23.33
N ASN A 223 -13.43 0.60 22.70
CA ASN A 223 -12.14 -0.08 22.82
C ASN A 223 -10.97 0.75 22.27
N LEU A 224 -11.17 1.45 21.15
CA LEU A 224 -10.17 2.37 20.60
C LEU A 224 -9.91 3.55 21.54
N ALA A 225 -10.96 4.12 22.13
CA ALA A 225 -10.84 5.21 23.10
C ALA A 225 -10.07 4.80 24.36
N GLU A 226 -10.31 3.59 24.89
CA GLU A 226 -9.54 3.02 26.01
C GLU A 226 -8.04 2.86 25.69
N ARG A 227 -7.70 2.80 24.40
CA ARG A 227 -6.32 2.73 23.91
C ARG A 227 -5.77 4.10 23.52
N GLY A 228 -6.46 5.21 23.81
CA GLY A 228 -6.00 6.57 23.48
C GLY A 228 -6.13 6.91 21.99
N ALA A 229 -7.07 6.27 21.28
CA ALA A 229 -7.36 6.55 19.88
C ALA A 229 -8.76 7.15 19.73
N THR A 230 -8.86 8.33 19.11
CA THR A 230 -10.10 9.11 19.01
C THR A 230 -10.75 8.93 17.64
N VAL A 231 -12.05 8.64 17.63
CA VAL A 231 -12.87 8.55 16.42
C VAL A 231 -13.80 9.76 16.35
N HIS A 232 -13.65 10.55 15.29
CA HIS A 232 -14.42 11.75 15.00
C HIS A 232 -15.51 11.43 13.98
N LEU A 233 -16.71 11.15 14.47
CA LEU A 233 -17.89 10.90 13.63
C LEU A 233 -18.52 12.21 13.15
N ASN A 234 -19.33 12.15 12.09
CA ASN A 234 -19.96 13.34 11.48
C ASN A 234 -18.94 14.47 11.17
N THR A 235 -17.70 14.09 10.87
CA THR A 235 -16.58 15.01 10.72
C THR A 235 -15.92 14.75 9.37
N GLN A 236 -15.78 15.81 8.57
CA GLN A 236 -15.15 15.72 7.25
C GLN A 236 -13.71 16.24 7.34
N CYS A 237 -12.80 15.63 6.59
CA CYS A 237 -11.50 16.23 6.27
C CYS A 237 -11.71 17.30 5.19
N THR A 238 -11.32 18.54 5.48
CA THR A 238 -11.53 19.71 4.61
C THR A 238 -10.23 20.20 3.96
N SER A 239 -9.08 19.85 4.53
CA SER A 239 -7.74 20.15 4.00
C SER A 239 -6.71 19.19 4.56
N ALA A 240 -5.62 18.98 3.81
CA ALA A 240 -4.41 18.27 4.23
C ALA A 240 -3.14 19.00 3.75
N VAL A 241 -3.21 20.31 3.51
CA VAL A 241 -2.10 21.13 3.00
C VAL A 241 -0.94 21.13 4.00
N ASP A 242 0.29 21.00 3.49
CA ASP A 242 1.52 21.00 4.28
C ASP A 242 1.54 19.97 5.43
N GLY A 243 0.84 18.83 5.25
CA GLY A 243 0.74 17.79 6.28
C GLY A 243 -0.15 18.16 7.47
N VAL A 244 -1.00 19.18 7.35
CA VAL A 244 -1.97 19.56 8.38
C VAL A 244 -3.37 19.14 7.99
N VAL A 245 -3.91 18.12 8.67
CA VAL A 245 -5.30 17.72 8.48
C VAL A 245 -6.22 18.72 9.18
N GLU A 246 -7.07 19.39 8.43
CA GLU A 246 -8.12 20.25 8.95
C GLU A 246 -9.47 19.57 8.79
N THR A 247 -10.33 19.73 9.79
CA THR A 247 -11.64 19.09 9.83
C THR A 247 -12.79 20.09 9.80
N SER A 248 -13.99 19.62 9.47
CA SER A 248 -15.19 20.45 9.37
C SER A 248 -15.63 21.09 10.69
N ASN A 249 -15.17 20.59 11.83
CA ASN A 249 -15.42 21.16 13.17
C ASN A 249 -14.31 22.15 13.60
N GLY A 250 -13.28 22.37 12.78
CA GLY A 250 -12.20 23.33 13.03
C GLY A 250 -10.96 22.75 13.72
N ASP A 251 -10.92 21.45 14.01
CA ASP A 251 -9.71 20.81 14.55
C ASP A 251 -8.60 20.77 13.49
N ARG A 252 -7.35 20.79 13.96
CA ARG A 252 -6.15 20.79 13.13
C ARG A 252 -5.12 19.81 13.67
N PHE A 253 -4.69 18.87 12.84
CA PHE A 253 -3.75 17.82 13.20
C PHE A 253 -2.53 17.84 12.26
N PRO A 254 -1.43 18.51 12.65
CA PRO A 254 -0.15 18.36 11.96
C PRO A 254 0.34 16.92 12.09
N THR A 255 0.69 16.27 10.98
CA THR A 255 1.14 14.87 10.96
C THR A 255 2.00 14.56 9.73
N ASP A 256 2.89 13.58 9.84
CA ASP A 256 3.60 12.98 8.70
C ASP A 256 2.86 11.79 8.08
N VAL A 257 1.77 11.32 8.70
CA VAL A 257 1.04 10.12 8.28
C VAL A 257 -0.46 10.40 8.20
N ILE A 258 -0.94 10.53 6.96
CA ILE A 258 -2.35 10.67 6.62
C ILE A 258 -2.77 9.46 5.78
N VAL A 259 -3.51 8.51 6.36
CA VAL A 259 -4.01 7.34 5.64
C VAL A 259 -5.41 7.62 5.10
N TRP A 260 -5.59 7.54 3.79
CA TRP A 260 -6.86 7.78 3.11
C TRP A 260 -7.57 6.47 2.73
N THR A 261 -8.76 6.27 3.30
CA THR A 261 -9.62 5.11 3.02
C THR A 261 -11.09 5.50 2.77
N ALA A 262 -11.42 6.79 2.71
CA ALA A 262 -12.78 7.32 2.62
C ALA A 262 -13.43 7.22 1.22
N GLY A 263 -13.11 6.17 0.46
CA GLY A 263 -13.79 5.90 -0.81
C GLY A 263 -13.00 5.03 -1.77
N MET A 264 -13.72 4.25 -2.55
CA MET A 264 -13.19 3.52 -3.70
C MET A 264 -13.98 3.86 -4.96
N MET A 265 -13.34 3.71 -6.10
CA MET A 265 -13.98 3.76 -7.41
C MET A 265 -13.42 2.68 -8.32
N ALA A 266 -14.22 2.25 -9.30
CA ALA A 266 -13.73 1.37 -10.36
C ALA A 266 -12.46 1.96 -10.98
N ASN A 267 -11.54 1.10 -11.41
CA ASN A 267 -10.30 1.54 -12.04
C ASN A 267 -10.62 2.49 -13.23
N PRO A 268 -10.10 3.73 -13.25
CA PRO A 268 -10.41 4.71 -14.30
C PRO A 268 -10.15 4.23 -15.72
N LEU A 269 -9.30 3.20 -15.91
CA LEU A 269 -9.11 2.52 -17.19
C LEU A 269 -10.44 2.21 -17.89
N VAL A 270 -11.48 1.78 -17.18
CA VAL A 270 -12.73 1.40 -17.86
C VAL A 270 -13.52 2.61 -18.36
N LYS A 271 -13.44 3.75 -17.67
CA LYS A 271 -14.15 4.98 -18.03
C LYS A 271 -13.25 5.88 -18.87
N GLY A 272 -13.41 5.80 -20.19
CA GLY A 272 -12.72 6.66 -21.16
C GLY A 272 -11.57 5.98 -21.92
N PHE A 273 -11.14 4.79 -21.49
CA PHE A 273 -10.11 4.01 -22.18
C PHE A 273 -10.57 2.60 -22.56
N THR A 274 -11.87 2.34 -22.45
CA THR A 274 -12.52 1.18 -23.07
C THR A 274 -13.83 1.57 -23.73
N ASP A 275 -14.25 0.80 -24.73
CA ASP A 275 -15.58 0.88 -25.37
C ASP A 275 -16.59 -0.11 -24.73
N LEU A 276 -16.25 -0.72 -23.59
CA LEU A 276 -17.15 -1.59 -22.85
C LEU A 276 -18.24 -0.75 -22.13
N PRO A 277 -19.50 -1.22 -22.08
CA PRO A 277 -20.56 -0.54 -21.36
C PRO A 277 -20.26 -0.38 -19.86
N VAL A 278 -20.35 0.86 -19.37
CA VAL A 278 -20.20 1.20 -17.95
C VAL A 278 -21.48 1.82 -17.40
N ASN A 279 -21.71 1.69 -16.10
CA ASN A 279 -22.77 2.41 -15.41
C ASN A 279 -22.33 3.86 -15.08
N GLU A 280 -23.24 4.65 -14.48
CA GLU A 280 -22.98 6.04 -14.11
C GLU A 280 -21.79 6.21 -13.14
N ARG A 281 -21.54 5.19 -12.31
CA ARG A 281 -20.42 5.15 -11.35
C ARG A 281 -19.09 4.74 -12.00
N GLY A 282 -19.10 4.39 -13.29
CA GLY A 282 -17.92 3.96 -14.04
C GLY A 282 -17.56 2.50 -13.85
N ASN A 283 -18.43 1.65 -13.31
CA ASN A 283 -18.23 0.20 -13.26
C ASN A 283 -18.68 -0.44 -14.58
N VAL A 284 -17.97 -1.47 -15.06
CA VAL A 284 -18.41 -2.26 -16.22
C VAL A 284 -19.71 -2.98 -15.88
N ARG A 285 -20.72 -2.85 -16.73
CA ARG A 285 -22.02 -3.50 -16.56
C ARG A 285 -21.87 -4.99 -16.84
N GLY A 286 -22.18 -5.83 -15.85
CA GLY A 286 -22.17 -7.28 -16.01
C GLY A 286 -23.49 -7.90 -15.59
N ARG A 287 -23.80 -9.08 -16.12
CA ARG A 287 -24.94 -9.91 -15.70
C ARG A 287 -24.57 -10.81 -14.53
N ALA A 288 -25.56 -11.50 -13.95
CA ALA A 288 -25.32 -12.49 -12.91
C ALA A 288 -24.40 -13.64 -13.40
N ASP A 289 -24.47 -14.00 -14.68
CA ASP A 289 -23.55 -14.96 -15.32
C ASP A 289 -22.16 -14.39 -15.68
N LEU A 290 -21.88 -13.13 -15.34
CA LEU A 290 -20.61 -12.42 -15.49
C LEU A 290 -20.22 -12.00 -16.91
N ARG A 291 -21.12 -12.14 -17.88
CA ARG A 291 -20.97 -11.53 -19.21
C ARG A 291 -21.24 -10.03 -19.15
N VAL A 292 -20.52 -9.26 -19.96
CA VAL A 292 -20.74 -7.82 -20.10
C VAL A 292 -22.06 -7.55 -20.83
N GLU A 293 -22.81 -6.56 -20.38
CA GLU A 293 -24.10 -6.18 -20.94
C GLU A 293 -24.14 -4.70 -21.34
N GLY A 294 -24.52 -4.45 -22.59
CA GLY A 294 -24.83 -3.13 -23.12
C GLY A 294 -26.33 -2.92 -23.27
N ASP A 295 -26.71 -1.84 -23.94
CA ASP A 295 -28.12 -1.47 -24.13
C ASP A 295 -28.85 -2.42 -25.09
N GLU A 296 -28.11 -3.07 -26.01
CA GLU A 296 -28.62 -4.05 -26.97
C GLU A 296 -28.52 -5.50 -26.47
N GLY A 297 -28.13 -5.70 -25.20
CA GLY A 297 -27.95 -7.02 -24.59
C GLY A 297 -26.48 -7.40 -24.41
N ILE A 298 -26.18 -8.70 -24.51
CA ILE A 298 -24.86 -9.25 -24.19
C ILE A 298 -23.81 -8.78 -25.21
N VAL A 299 -22.71 -8.23 -24.70
CA VAL A 299 -21.52 -7.94 -25.49
C VAL A 299 -20.73 -9.25 -25.67
N GLN A 300 -20.68 -9.75 -26.90
CA GLN A 300 -20.05 -11.04 -27.21
C GLN A 300 -18.56 -11.05 -26.86
N ASP A 301 -18.10 -12.15 -26.25
CA ASP A 301 -16.70 -12.36 -25.82
C ASP A 301 -16.16 -11.34 -24.80
N ALA A 302 -17.03 -10.58 -24.13
CA ALA A 302 -16.65 -9.66 -23.06
C ALA A 302 -17.21 -10.13 -21.71
N TRP A 303 -16.32 -10.23 -20.73
CA TRP A 303 -16.64 -10.69 -19.38
C TRP A 303 -16.06 -9.75 -18.34
N THR A 304 -16.64 -9.70 -17.14
CA THR A 304 -16.18 -8.81 -16.07
C THR A 304 -16.45 -9.39 -14.68
N ALA A 305 -15.60 -9.09 -13.70
CA ALA A 305 -15.75 -9.52 -12.31
C ALA A 305 -14.93 -8.67 -11.33
N GLY A 306 -15.25 -8.78 -10.03
CA GLY A 306 -14.60 -8.05 -8.95
C GLY A 306 -15.00 -6.56 -8.93
N ASP A 307 -14.23 -5.75 -8.23
CA ASP A 307 -14.60 -4.36 -7.90
C ASP A 307 -14.77 -3.43 -9.11
N VAL A 308 -14.26 -3.82 -10.29
CA VAL A 308 -14.45 -3.05 -11.55
C VAL A 308 -15.85 -3.25 -12.14
N ALA A 309 -16.54 -4.31 -11.74
CA ALA A 309 -17.82 -4.73 -12.30
C ALA A 309 -19.00 -4.31 -11.42
N ALA A 310 -20.12 -4.01 -12.07
CA ALA A 310 -21.42 -3.92 -11.43
C ALA A 310 -22.17 -5.23 -11.72
N ILE A 311 -21.99 -6.24 -10.86
CA ILE A 311 -22.67 -7.54 -10.96
C ILE A 311 -23.92 -7.52 -10.05
N PRO A 312 -25.11 -7.87 -10.56
CA PRO A 312 -26.31 -7.99 -9.76
C PRO A 312 -26.13 -8.95 -8.59
N ASP A 313 -26.60 -8.56 -7.40
CA ASP A 313 -26.62 -9.45 -6.25
C ASP A 313 -27.97 -10.18 -6.15
N LEU A 314 -27.97 -11.43 -6.60
CA LEU A 314 -29.16 -12.30 -6.55
C LEU A 314 -29.58 -12.69 -5.12
N SER A 315 -28.74 -12.48 -4.10
CA SER A 315 -29.13 -12.71 -2.70
C SER A 315 -29.99 -11.58 -2.12
N GLY A 316 -30.03 -10.42 -2.77
CA GLY A 316 -30.74 -9.23 -2.30
C GLY A 316 -30.02 -8.45 -1.19
N GLY A 317 -28.81 -8.86 -0.77
CA GLY A 317 -28.01 -8.19 0.25
C GLY A 317 -27.20 -6.98 -0.25
N GLY A 318 -27.12 -6.81 -1.57
CA GLY A 318 -26.27 -5.83 -2.23
C GLY A 318 -26.77 -4.39 -2.11
N VAL A 319 -25.83 -3.45 -1.96
CA VAL A 319 -26.15 -2.02 -1.98
C VAL A 319 -26.58 -1.62 -3.39
N ALA A 320 -27.76 -1.02 -3.51
CA ALA A 320 -28.40 -0.70 -4.78
C ALA A 320 -28.57 -1.91 -5.73
N GLY A 321 -28.68 -3.13 -5.19
CA GLY A 321 -28.91 -4.35 -5.95
C GLY A 321 -27.66 -4.98 -6.59
N TYR A 322 -26.46 -4.48 -6.27
CA TYR A 322 -25.19 -5.00 -6.79
C TYR A 322 -24.34 -5.64 -5.71
N CYS A 323 -23.52 -6.62 -6.09
CA CYS A 323 -22.53 -7.22 -5.21
C CYS A 323 -21.57 -6.15 -4.69
N VAL A 324 -21.29 -6.16 -3.38
CA VAL A 324 -20.40 -5.18 -2.76
C VAL A 324 -18.93 -5.43 -3.18
N PRO A 325 -18.11 -4.36 -3.34
CA PRO A 325 -16.74 -4.49 -3.82
C PRO A 325 -15.83 -5.04 -2.71
N ASN A 326 -15.68 -6.37 -2.66
CA ASN A 326 -14.80 -7.04 -1.70
C ASN A 326 -14.14 -8.30 -2.28
N ALA A 327 -13.08 -8.76 -1.60
CA ALA A 327 -12.32 -9.94 -2.00
C ALA A 327 -13.18 -11.22 -2.04
N GLN A 328 -14.20 -11.30 -1.19
CA GLN A 328 -15.12 -12.42 -1.09
C GLN A 328 -15.92 -12.62 -2.37
N HIS A 329 -16.52 -11.56 -2.92
CA HIS A 329 -17.19 -11.59 -4.21
C HIS A 329 -16.18 -11.79 -5.33
N ALA A 330 -15.06 -11.05 -5.35
CA ALA A 330 -14.07 -11.15 -6.43
C ALA A 330 -13.55 -12.59 -6.64
N VAL A 331 -13.20 -13.31 -5.58
CA VAL A 331 -12.70 -14.70 -5.68
C VAL A 331 -13.82 -15.66 -6.10
N ARG A 332 -15.05 -15.48 -5.62
CA ARG A 332 -16.16 -16.38 -5.93
C ARG A 332 -16.68 -16.17 -7.36
N GLN A 333 -16.87 -14.91 -7.77
CA GLN A 333 -17.16 -14.52 -9.14
C GLN A 333 -16.10 -15.08 -10.10
N ALA A 334 -14.81 -14.95 -9.78
CA ALA A 334 -13.73 -15.47 -10.64
C ALA A 334 -13.78 -16.99 -10.88
N ARG A 335 -14.30 -17.77 -9.92
CA ARG A 335 -14.49 -19.22 -10.10
C ARG A 335 -15.63 -19.50 -11.08
N VAL A 336 -16.79 -18.87 -10.88
CA VAL A 336 -17.93 -18.97 -11.79
C VAL A 336 -17.57 -18.46 -13.18
N LEU A 337 -16.82 -17.36 -13.27
CA LEU A 337 -16.34 -16.79 -14.52
C LEU A 337 -15.48 -17.78 -15.30
N ALA A 338 -14.54 -18.45 -14.65
CA ALA A 338 -13.71 -19.47 -15.30
C ALA A 338 -14.54 -20.68 -15.76
N ASP A 339 -15.55 -21.07 -14.97
CA ASP A 339 -16.49 -22.14 -15.34
C ASP A 339 -17.31 -21.75 -16.58
N ASN A 340 -17.87 -20.53 -16.58
CA ASN A 340 -18.68 -20.01 -17.68
C ASN A 340 -17.88 -19.79 -18.96
N LEU A 341 -16.62 -19.34 -18.85
CA LEU A 341 -15.72 -19.23 -20.00
C LEU A 341 -15.48 -20.60 -20.64
N VAL A 342 -15.19 -21.63 -19.83
CA VAL A 342 -14.97 -23.00 -20.32
C VAL A 342 -16.24 -23.60 -20.92
N ALA A 343 -17.39 -23.40 -20.26
CA ALA A 343 -18.69 -23.84 -20.76
C ALA A 343 -18.99 -23.21 -22.14
N THR A 344 -18.85 -21.89 -22.24
CA THR A 344 -19.12 -21.16 -23.49
C THR A 344 -18.18 -21.59 -24.62
N LEU A 345 -16.89 -21.79 -24.33
CA LEU A 345 -15.93 -22.32 -25.32
C LEU A 345 -16.30 -23.71 -25.85
N ARG A 346 -17.03 -24.50 -25.06
CA ARG A 346 -17.47 -25.86 -25.39
C ARG A 346 -18.91 -25.93 -25.91
N GLY A 347 -19.58 -24.78 -26.05
CA GLY A 347 -20.97 -24.70 -26.52
C GLY A 347 -22.03 -24.92 -25.44
N ASP A 348 -21.64 -24.97 -24.16
CA ASP A 348 -22.54 -25.09 -23.03
C ASP A 348 -23.04 -23.70 -22.54
N ALA A 349 -24.19 -23.68 -21.88
CA ALA A 349 -24.75 -22.45 -21.31
C ALA A 349 -24.02 -22.02 -20.03
N PRO A 350 -23.79 -20.70 -19.82
CA PRO A 350 -23.22 -20.19 -18.59
C PRO A 350 -24.23 -20.26 -17.43
N THR A 351 -23.73 -20.25 -16.20
CA THR A 351 -24.54 -20.28 -14.98
C THR A 351 -24.42 -18.97 -14.19
N ASP A 352 -25.47 -18.62 -13.47
CA ASP A 352 -25.50 -17.39 -12.68
C ASP A 352 -24.63 -17.51 -11.41
N TYR A 353 -23.97 -16.41 -11.06
CA TYR A 353 -23.33 -16.23 -9.78
C TYR A 353 -24.36 -15.94 -8.69
N TYR A 354 -24.35 -16.76 -7.64
CA TYR A 354 -25.13 -16.56 -6.41
C TYR A 354 -24.24 -16.75 -5.19
N HIS A 355 -24.31 -15.82 -4.23
CA HIS A 355 -23.64 -15.97 -2.95
C HIS A 355 -24.31 -15.14 -1.86
N GLU A 356 -24.65 -15.79 -0.76
CA GLU A 356 -25.10 -15.10 0.46
C GLU A 356 -23.89 -14.64 1.29
N ASN A 357 -23.95 -13.39 1.76
CA ASN A 357 -22.95 -12.85 2.65
C ASN A 357 -22.90 -13.66 3.97
N GLN A 358 -21.73 -14.18 4.31
CA GLN A 358 -21.52 -15.04 5.49
C GLN A 358 -21.19 -14.25 6.77
N GLY A 359 -21.07 -12.93 6.65
CA GLY A 359 -20.71 -12.02 7.74
C GLY A 359 -19.43 -11.24 7.45
N ALA A 360 -19.04 -10.44 8.44
CA ALA A 360 -17.87 -9.59 8.40
C ALA A 360 -16.98 -9.86 9.62
N VAL A 361 -15.67 -9.71 9.44
CA VAL A 361 -14.67 -9.88 10.48
C VAL A 361 -13.60 -8.81 10.31
N ALA A 362 -13.16 -8.22 11.42
CA ALA A 362 -12.14 -7.18 11.46
C ALA A 362 -11.09 -7.48 12.51
N GLY A 363 -9.81 -7.33 12.15
CA GLY A 363 -8.69 -7.28 13.07
C GLY A 363 -8.48 -5.87 13.60
N LEU A 364 -8.40 -5.70 14.92
CA LEU A 364 -8.32 -4.39 15.56
C LEU A 364 -7.02 -4.21 16.37
N GLY A 365 -5.92 -4.77 15.89
CA GLY A 365 -4.69 -4.90 16.66
C GLY A 365 -4.59 -6.22 17.42
N MET A 366 -3.44 -6.44 18.06
CA MET A 366 -3.15 -7.70 18.74
C MET A 366 -4.18 -8.01 19.84
N GLY A 367 -4.84 -9.17 19.72
CA GLY A 367 -5.80 -9.70 20.71
C GLY A 367 -7.19 -9.07 20.65
N VAL A 368 -7.46 -8.16 19.72
CA VAL A 368 -8.73 -7.44 19.61
C VAL A 368 -9.30 -7.61 18.20
N GLY A 369 -10.57 -7.98 18.12
CA GLY A 369 -11.28 -8.07 16.85
C GLY A 369 -12.77 -7.86 17.01
N ALA A 370 -13.46 -7.78 15.88
CA ALA A 370 -14.91 -7.74 15.80
C ALA A 370 -15.37 -8.71 14.72
N PHE A 371 -16.42 -9.47 15.00
CA PHE A 371 -17.04 -10.40 14.08
C PHE A 371 -18.55 -10.20 14.13
N GLN A 372 -19.19 -10.21 12.96
CA GLN A 372 -20.64 -10.16 12.84
C GLN A 372 -21.11 -11.18 11.81
N SER A 373 -22.07 -12.03 12.18
CA SER A 373 -22.81 -12.86 11.24
C SER A 373 -24.30 -12.84 11.59
N GLY A 374 -25.11 -12.31 10.68
CA GLY A 374 -26.52 -12.02 10.94
C GLY A 374 -26.67 -11.17 12.21
N LYS A 375 -27.42 -11.68 13.19
CA LYS A 375 -27.66 -11.01 14.48
C LYS A 375 -26.59 -11.28 15.54
N THR A 376 -25.68 -12.22 15.29
CA THR A 376 -24.66 -12.64 16.26
C THR A 376 -23.40 -11.81 16.08
N GLY A 377 -23.04 -11.03 17.10
CA GLY A 377 -21.78 -10.30 17.19
C GLY A 377 -20.84 -10.95 18.21
N LEU A 378 -19.54 -11.02 17.89
CA LEU A 378 -18.47 -11.42 18.81
C LEU A 378 -17.37 -10.37 18.77
N THR A 379 -16.74 -10.09 19.92
CA THR A 379 -15.68 -9.09 20.04
C THR A 379 -14.50 -9.61 20.86
N GLY A 380 -13.39 -8.87 20.86
CA GLY A 380 -12.19 -9.20 21.63
C GLY A 380 -11.40 -10.38 21.06
N LEU A 381 -10.79 -11.18 21.95
CA LEU A 381 -9.81 -12.21 21.58
C LEU A 381 -10.38 -13.31 20.67
N VAL A 382 -11.62 -13.72 20.89
CA VAL A 382 -12.28 -14.76 20.08
C VAL A 382 -12.47 -14.27 18.65
N ALA A 383 -12.98 -13.05 18.48
CA ALA A 383 -13.15 -12.44 17.16
C ALA A 383 -11.80 -12.20 16.46
N TRP A 384 -10.76 -11.81 17.21
CA TRP A 384 -9.40 -11.70 16.69
C TRP A 384 -8.84 -13.04 16.18
N ALA A 385 -9.05 -14.12 16.93
CA ALA A 385 -8.64 -15.46 16.51
C ALA A 385 -9.41 -15.93 15.26
N MET A 386 -10.72 -15.63 15.19
CA MET A 386 -11.53 -15.90 14.01
C MET A 386 -11.04 -15.12 12.78
N HIS A 387 -10.69 -13.84 12.94
CA HIS A 387 -10.10 -13.01 11.88
C HIS A 387 -8.85 -13.67 11.29
N ARG A 388 -7.87 -13.99 12.15
CA ARG A 388 -6.62 -14.64 11.73
C ARG A 388 -6.86 -16.02 11.12
N GLY A 389 -7.72 -16.83 11.72
CA GLY A 389 -8.08 -18.15 11.20
C GLY A 389 -8.69 -18.06 9.79
N TYR A 390 -9.66 -17.16 9.60
CA TYR A 390 -10.32 -16.95 8.32
C TYR A 390 -9.34 -16.46 7.25
N HIS A 391 -8.62 -15.36 7.50
CA HIS A 391 -7.75 -14.78 6.48
C HIS A 391 -6.48 -15.60 6.24
N GLY A 392 -5.93 -16.25 7.26
CA GLY A 392 -4.86 -17.22 7.13
C GLY A 392 -5.27 -18.38 6.23
N MET A 393 -6.53 -18.80 6.28
CA MET A 393 -7.05 -19.86 5.40
C MET A 393 -7.43 -19.38 3.99
N ALA A 394 -7.87 -18.12 3.85
CA ALA A 394 -8.35 -17.56 2.60
C ALA A 394 -7.25 -17.07 1.64
N ILE A 395 -6.00 -16.85 2.11
CA ILE A 395 -4.87 -16.59 1.21
C ILE A 395 -4.68 -17.79 0.25
N PRO A 396 -4.58 -17.56 -1.08
CA PRO A 396 -4.93 -18.62 -2.05
C PRO A 396 -3.85 -19.69 -2.24
N THR A 397 -2.63 -19.49 -1.72
CA THR A 397 -1.50 -20.40 -1.95
C THR A 397 -0.99 -21.00 -0.64
N TYR A 398 -0.65 -22.29 -0.70
CA TYR A 398 -0.28 -23.07 0.48
C TYR A 398 0.99 -22.54 1.14
N GLU A 399 1.99 -22.13 0.36
CA GLU A 399 3.23 -21.59 0.92
C GLU A 399 3.03 -20.23 1.59
N ARG A 400 2.11 -19.40 1.08
CA ARG A 400 1.78 -18.13 1.75
C ARG A 400 1.05 -18.37 3.04
N LYS A 401 0.10 -19.30 3.03
CA LYS A 401 -0.57 -19.77 4.25
C LYS A 401 0.42 -20.24 5.31
N ALA A 402 1.35 -21.13 4.94
CA ALA A 402 2.38 -21.61 5.87
C ALA A 402 3.25 -20.46 6.41
N ARG A 403 3.69 -19.54 5.56
CA ARG A 403 4.49 -18.37 5.97
C ARG A 403 3.74 -17.45 6.92
N VAL A 404 2.46 -17.19 6.68
CA VAL A 404 1.60 -16.37 7.55
C VAL A 404 1.43 -17.04 8.92
N PHE A 405 1.07 -18.33 8.97
CA PHE A 405 0.91 -19.04 10.24
C PHE A 405 2.22 -19.16 11.03
N VAL A 406 3.34 -19.45 10.36
CA VAL A 406 4.66 -19.47 11.01
C VAL A 406 5.05 -18.09 11.50
N ASN A 407 4.83 -17.03 10.71
CA ASN A 407 5.07 -15.65 11.13
C ASN A 407 4.29 -15.30 12.39
N TRP A 408 2.99 -15.54 12.41
CA TRP A 408 2.18 -15.28 13.61
C TRP A 408 2.61 -16.10 14.82
N GLY A 409 2.99 -17.37 14.62
CA GLY A 409 3.52 -18.23 15.68
C GLY A 409 4.84 -17.70 16.24
N LEU A 410 5.76 -17.28 15.37
CA LEU A 410 7.02 -16.66 15.79
C LEU A 410 6.77 -15.34 16.50
N GLN A 411 5.85 -14.50 16.02
CA GLN A 411 5.53 -13.24 16.71
C GLN A 411 4.94 -13.45 18.09
N LEU A 412 4.13 -14.49 18.28
CA LEU A 412 3.62 -14.85 19.60
C LEU A 412 4.74 -15.26 20.56
N LEU A 413 5.80 -15.90 20.04
CA LEU A 413 6.93 -16.41 20.83
C LEU A 413 8.05 -15.39 21.04
N LEU A 414 8.33 -14.55 20.05
CA LEU A 414 9.50 -13.66 19.99
C LEU A 414 9.13 -12.17 20.03
N GLY A 415 7.85 -11.83 20.03
CA GLY A 415 7.38 -10.45 19.84
C GLY A 415 7.33 -10.05 18.37
N ARG A 416 6.86 -8.84 18.09
CA ARG A 416 6.86 -8.29 16.72
C ARG A 416 8.25 -7.78 16.36
N ASP A 417 8.56 -7.83 15.07
CA ASP A 417 9.78 -7.25 14.52
C ASP A 417 9.51 -5.80 14.08
N PHE A 418 10.17 -4.84 14.74
CA PHE A 418 9.94 -3.40 14.59
C PHE A 418 11.00 -2.70 13.73
N VAL A 419 11.76 -3.42 12.91
CA VAL A 419 12.76 -2.78 12.05
C VAL A 419 12.09 -2.05 10.89
N SER A 420 12.30 -0.73 10.84
CA SER A 420 11.99 0.10 9.67
C SER A 420 13.05 -0.06 8.58
N LEU A 421 12.63 -0.04 7.32
CA LEU A 421 13.49 0.04 6.15
C LEU A 421 13.09 1.25 5.29
N GLY A 422 12.80 2.40 5.91
CA GLY A 422 12.32 3.61 5.24
C GLY A 422 13.19 4.09 4.07
N ASP A 423 14.51 3.91 4.17
CA ASP A 423 15.48 4.26 3.10
C ASP A 423 15.28 3.46 1.79
N LEU A 424 14.42 2.42 1.78
CA LEU A 424 14.02 1.72 0.56
C LEU A 424 13.28 2.62 -0.45
N ALA A 425 12.73 3.77 -0.02
CA ALA A 425 12.13 4.75 -0.92
C ALA A 425 13.19 5.45 -1.80
N GLU A 426 14.38 5.68 -1.26
CA GLU A 426 15.51 6.33 -1.95
C GLU A 426 16.82 5.52 -1.81
N PRO A 427 16.87 4.27 -2.32
CA PRO A 427 17.94 3.33 -1.99
C PRO A 427 19.32 3.76 -2.52
N LYS A 428 19.37 4.72 -3.44
CA LYS A 428 20.62 5.28 -3.99
C LYS A 428 21.13 6.49 -3.21
N ALA A 429 20.32 7.13 -2.37
CA ALA A 429 20.68 8.39 -1.71
C ALA A 429 21.97 8.28 -0.89
N PHE A 430 22.13 7.18 -0.14
CA PHE A 430 23.35 6.91 0.62
C PHE A 430 24.58 6.81 -0.30
N PHE A 431 24.50 6.03 -1.37
CA PHE A 431 25.62 5.89 -2.30
C PHE A 431 25.94 7.21 -3.02
N GLU A 432 24.92 7.92 -3.50
CA GLU A 432 25.08 9.18 -4.23
C GLU A 432 25.71 10.29 -3.40
N ARG A 433 25.41 10.35 -2.10
CA ARG A 433 26.01 11.30 -1.15
C ARG A 433 27.54 11.18 -1.07
N PHE A 434 28.07 9.97 -1.26
CA PHE A 434 29.51 9.69 -1.17
C PHE A 434 30.14 9.31 -2.52
N ALA A 435 29.35 9.31 -3.61
CA ALA A 435 29.83 8.96 -4.93
C ALA A 435 30.78 10.05 -5.46
N ALA A 436 32.04 9.67 -5.71
CA ALA A 436 32.99 10.54 -6.38
C ALA A 436 32.53 10.80 -7.83
N ARG A 437 32.19 12.05 -8.16
CA ARG A 437 31.82 12.45 -9.52
C ARG A 437 33.08 12.88 -10.29
N PRO A 438 33.25 12.45 -11.55
CA PRO A 438 34.37 12.90 -12.35
C PRO A 438 34.35 14.43 -12.49
N LYS A 439 35.54 15.04 -12.45
CA LYS A 439 35.68 16.48 -12.67
C LYS A 439 35.08 16.81 -14.04
N PRO A 440 34.21 17.83 -14.17
CA PRO A 440 33.67 18.24 -15.46
C PRO A 440 34.81 18.38 -16.46
N ALA A 441 34.67 17.82 -17.66
CA ALA A 441 35.64 18.03 -18.72
C ALA A 441 35.80 19.55 -18.89
N ALA A 442 37.00 20.07 -18.64
CA ALA A 442 37.29 21.48 -18.83
C ALA A 442 36.86 21.84 -20.26
N ASP A 443 36.02 22.87 -20.39
CA ASP A 443 35.51 23.35 -21.67
C ASP A 443 36.63 23.32 -22.71
N ALA A 444 36.43 22.53 -23.76
CA ALA A 444 37.35 22.49 -24.88
C ALA A 444 37.48 23.93 -25.40
N LYS A 445 38.66 24.54 -25.13
CA LYS A 445 39.04 25.86 -25.64
C LYS A 445 38.61 25.93 -27.12
N PRO A 446 37.89 26.97 -27.57
CA PRO A 446 37.48 27.07 -28.96
C PRO A 446 38.71 26.96 -29.85
N ALA A 447 38.68 26.00 -30.78
CA ALA A 447 39.75 25.83 -31.74
C ALA A 447 39.93 27.15 -32.51
N ALA A 448 41.12 27.75 -32.39
CA ALA A 448 41.46 28.96 -33.14
C ALA A 448 41.31 28.72 -34.66
N PRO A 449 40.76 29.67 -35.42
CA PRO A 449 40.51 29.48 -36.84
C PRO A 449 41.84 29.32 -37.59
N LYS A 450 41.97 28.20 -38.31
CA LYS A 450 43.07 27.99 -39.26
C LYS A 450 42.82 28.85 -40.50
N GLY A 451 43.72 29.79 -40.77
CA GLY A 451 43.91 30.28 -42.14
C GLY A 451 44.42 31.72 -42.28
N ALA A 452 45.74 31.90 -42.35
CA ALA A 452 46.38 32.78 -43.33
C ALA A 452 47.87 32.42 -43.44
N LYS A 453 48.33 32.12 -44.67
CA LYS A 453 49.73 31.86 -45.05
C LYS A 453 50.44 33.18 -45.47
N PRO A 454 51.77 33.20 -45.61
CA PRO A 454 52.66 34.21 -45.01
C PRO A 454 53.20 35.29 -45.97
N GLY A 455 53.68 36.40 -45.41
CA GLY A 455 54.59 37.35 -46.06
C GLY A 455 55.94 37.43 -45.32
N PRO A 456 57.10 37.59 -46.01
CA PRO A 456 58.42 37.46 -45.37
C PRO A 456 59.04 38.78 -44.85
N LYS A 457 59.62 38.65 -43.64
CA LYS A 457 60.77 39.30 -42.93
C LYS A 457 61.40 40.62 -43.43
N PRO A 458 61.90 41.49 -42.51
CA PRO A 458 63.26 41.30 -41.94
C PRO A 458 63.35 41.56 -40.41
N ALA A 459 64.01 40.69 -39.63
CA ALA A 459 65.39 40.76 -39.11
C ALA A 459 65.58 41.64 -37.85
N ALA A 460 66.24 41.06 -36.85
CA ALA A 460 66.30 41.43 -35.43
C ALA A 460 67.15 42.69 -35.11
N PRO A 461 67.14 43.17 -33.84
CA PRO A 461 68.19 42.71 -32.94
C PRO A 461 67.78 42.41 -31.49
N SER A 462 68.76 41.83 -30.82
CA SER A 462 68.92 41.11 -29.55
C SER A 462 69.15 41.97 -28.29
N VAL A 463 69.24 41.27 -27.13
CA VAL A 463 69.99 41.62 -25.86
C VAL A 463 69.18 42.44 -24.82
N THR A 464 69.03 42.17 -23.50
CA THR A 464 69.50 41.19 -22.46
C THR A 464 68.68 41.40 -21.13
N PRO A 465 68.88 40.61 -20.04
CA PRO A 465 67.90 40.29 -18.99
C PRO A 465 68.21 40.90 -17.60
N LYS A 466 67.33 40.63 -16.61
CA LYS A 466 67.54 40.46 -15.13
C LYS A 466 66.24 40.83 -14.38
N GLY A 467 65.83 40.28 -13.24
CA GLY A 467 66.33 39.28 -12.27
C GLY A 467 65.11 38.87 -11.39
N GLU A 468 65.06 37.65 -10.83
CA GLU A 468 65.42 37.32 -9.43
C GLU A 468 64.71 38.25 -8.40
N ASN A 469 63.91 37.81 -7.43
CA ASN A 469 64.15 36.72 -6.47
C ASN A 469 62.89 36.36 -5.65
N GLU A 470 62.72 35.06 -5.38
CA GLU A 470 62.04 34.44 -4.20
C GLU A 470 62.93 34.63 -2.92
N PRO A 471 62.66 34.07 -1.70
CA PRO A 471 61.77 32.96 -1.33
C PRO A 471 60.98 33.11 0.00
N ALA A 472 60.17 32.08 0.28
CA ALA A 472 59.64 31.64 1.59
C ALA A 472 60.79 31.12 2.54
N PRO A 473 60.64 30.33 3.64
CA PRO A 473 59.46 29.64 4.22
C PRO A 473 59.45 29.35 5.77
N VAL A 474 58.45 28.54 6.21
CA VAL A 474 58.44 27.45 7.24
C VAL A 474 58.48 27.74 8.77
N GLY A 475 57.60 27.04 9.50
CA GLY A 475 57.81 26.60 10.90
C GLY A 475 56.56 26.02 11.58
N GLU A 476 56.54 24.71 11.83
CA GLU A 476 55.53 23.91 12.57
C GLU A 476 56.17 23.31 13.87
N PRO A 477 55.58 22.37 14.66
CA PRO A 477 54.93 22.56 15.98
C PRO A 477 55.53 21.75 17.17
N ALA A 478 55.02 21.91 18.41
CA ALA A 478 55.05 20.92 19.54
C ALA A 478 54.15 21.40 20.71
N ARG A 479 53.12 20.66 21.15
CA ARG A 479 53.04 19.65 22.26
C ARG A 479 53.42 20.17 23.67
N ASP A 480 52.48 20.03 24.62
CA ASP A 480 52.74 19.43 25.95
C ASP A 480 51.45 19.08 26.72
N SER A 481 51.61 18.09 27.60
CA SER A 481 50.62 17.36 28.40
C SER A 481 51.01 17.41 29.89
N GLU A 482 50.05 17.48 30.82
CA GLU A 482 50.09 17.02 32.23
C GLU A 482 48.83 17.56 32.96
N ALA A 483 48.38 17.09 34.13
CA ALA A 483 47.96 15.78 34.68
C ALA A 483 47.36 16.07 36.08
N ALA A 484 46.54 15.13 36.60
CA ALA A 484 46.16 14.90 38.03
C ALA A 484 45.13 15.83 38.71
N GLU A 485 44.32 15.44 39.72
CA GLU A 485 43.79 14.20 40.33
C GLU A 485 43.02 14.64 41.61
N LYS A 486 41.90 13.99 41.99
CA LYS A 486 41.38 13.74 43.37
C LYS A 486 39.92 13.25 43.28
N ALA A 487 39.58 11.97 43.53
CA ALA A 487 39.58 11.18 44.77
C ALA A 487 38.21 11.22 45.50
N ALA A 488 37.67 10.01 45.70
CA ALA A 488 36.41 9.66 46.35
C ALA A 488 36.56 9.56 47.88
N ASP A 489 35.44 9.62 48.60
CA ASP A 489 35.35 9.02 49.94
C ASP A 489 33.92 8.54 50.25
N ALA A 490 33.84 7.40 50.95
CA ALA A 490 32.63 6.71 51.37
C ALA A 490 32.82 6.18 52.80
N LYS A 491 31.77 6.29 53.64
CA LYS A 491 31.47 5.51 54.88
C LYS A 491 30.13 6.05 55.43
N ALA A 492 29.03 5.30 55.57
CA ALA A 492 28.71 4.08 56.36
C ALA A 492 28.47 4.35 57.86
N GLU A 493 27.43 3.67 58.40
CA GLU A 493 26.94 3.50 59.80
C GLU A 493 25.62 4.22 60.19
N THR A 494 24.58 3.66 60.85
CA THR A 494 24.11 2.30 61.24
C THR A 494 22.65 2.39 61.75
N GLU A 495 21.87 1.31 61.57
CA GLU A 495 20.68 0.76 62.29
C GLU A 495 19.78 1.61 63.24
N LYS A 496 18.44 1.46 63.11
CA LYS A 496 17.63 0.53 63.95
C LYS A 496 16.11 0.50 63.60
N ALA A 497 15.63 -0.74 63.44
CA ALA A 497 14.41 -1.38 63.97
C ALA A 497 13.00 -0.78 63.77
N GLY A 498 12.07 -1.65 63.34
CA GLY A 498 10.64 -1.52 63.59
C GLY A 498 9.74 -2.32 62.65
N ALA A 499 9.64 -3.63 62.86
CA ALA A 499 8.53 -4.45 62.35
C ALA A 499 7.30 -4.28 63.26
N ASP A 500 6.09 -4.13 62.70
CA ASP A 500 4.92 -4.95 63.04
C ASP A 500 3.61 -4.52 62.32
N SER A 501 2.97 -5.52 61.71
CA SER A 501 1.52 -5.84 61.77
C SER A 501 0.47 -4.84 61.25
N LYS A 502 -0.02 -5.04 60.02
CA LYS A 502 -1.35 -5.64 59.69
C LYS A 502 -1.73 -5.43 58.23
#